data_AF-A0A543KVS2-F1
#
_entry.id   AF-A0A543KVS2-F1
#
_cell.length_a   1.000
_cell.length_b   1.000
_cell.length_c   1.000
_cell.angle_alpha   90.00
_cell.angle_beta   90.00
_cell.angle_gamma   90.00
#
_symmetry.space_group_name_H-M   'P 1'
#
loop_
_entity.id
_entity.type
_entity.pdbx_description
1 polymer ?
#
loop_
_entity_poly.entity_id
_entity_poly.type
_entity_poly.pdbx_seq_one_letter_code
_entity_poly.pdbx_strand_id
1 'polypeptide(L)'
;MTSSKTEILEQFIEDGSLHYPRGDQGSYFPSNHHRITPLVAQASKLLPRDRRVDLYFHLLRLNHYPLVKSAAEFDVVLEAYARLKPWFQRGYPYCSMPRPMGLFLFGSDDHGELAGEPWITYESQSEPLKFWRYANSFSHMPGMLKKQQKFLQLSGDSALLDRVTKTLLRIHLADDLTSSTCLWFWSFVLLAVQGKGSGQMVVEWLLQAECPPSERAFFVDNLARYLRTSSREDLLLQFQGALHTSANEA
;
A
#
# COMPACT_ATOMS: atom_id res chain seq x y z
N MET A 1 -4.54 -26.44 -28.94
CA MET A 1 -5.70 -26.64 -28.05
C MET A 1 -5.83 -25.41 -27.17
N THR A 2 -7.00 -24.77 -27.12
CA THR A 2 -7.22 -23.61 -26.26
C THR A 2 -7.44 -24.11 -24.84
N SER A 3 -6.54 -23.76 -23.90
CA SER A 3 -6.69 -24.16 -22.50
C SER A 3 -8.03 -23.71 -21.94
N SER A 4 -8.68 -24.56 -21.16
CA SER A 4 -9.93 -24.22 -20.47
C SER A 4 -9.72 -23.09 -19.45
N LYS A 5 -10.80 -22.42 -19.04
CA LYS A 5 -10.72 -21.32 -18.05
C LYS A 5 -10.11 -21.78 -16.72
N THR A 6 -10.48 -22.98 -16.27
CA THR A 6 -9.93 -23.59 -15.05
C THR A 6 -8.44 -23.90 -15.23
N GLU A 7 -8.04 -24.50 -16.35
CA GLU A 7 -6.62 -24.79 -16.63
C GLU A 7 -5.74 -23.54 -16.61
N ILE A 8 -6.22 -22.40 -17.12
CA ILE A 8 -5.46 -21.14 -17.08
C ILE A 8 -5.15 -20.71 -15.65
N LEU A 9 -6.13 -20.83 -14.75
CA LEU A 9 -5.95 -20.48 -13.34
C LEU A 9 -5.07 -21.51 -12.61
N GLU A 10 -5.27 -22.80 -12.88
CA GLU A 10 -4.47 -23.87 -12.29
C GLU A 10 -2.99 -23.76 -12.71
N GLN A 11 -2.70 -23.52 -13.99
CA GLN A 11 -1.34 -23.30 -14.48
C GLN A 11 -0.66 -22.10 -13.82
N PHE A 12 -1.39 -21.00 -13.60
CA PHE A 12 -0.86 -19.87 -12.86
C PHE A 12 -0.51 -20.24 -11.41
N ILE A 13 -1.38 -20.99 -10.72
CA ILE A 13 -1.13 -21.43 -9.35
C ILE A 13 0.07 -22.39 -9.29
N GLU A 14 0.13 -23.36 -10.20
CA GLU A 14 1.20 -24.36 -10.27
C GLU A 14 2.55 -23.70 -10.54
N ASP A 15 2.61 -22.79 -11.52
CA ASP A 15 3.82 -22.02 -11.83
C ASP A 15 4.29 -21.19 -10.63
N GLY A 16 3.38 -20.45 -9.99
CA GLY A 16 3.69 -19.68 -8.79
C GLY A 16 4.19 -20.56 -7.63
N SER A 17 3.59 -21.74 -7.44
CA SER A 17 3.92 -22.67 -6.35
C SER A 17 5.25 -23.38 -6.57
N LEU A 18 5.62 -23.66 -7.83
CA LEU A 18 6.91 -24.24 -8.20
C LEU A 18 8.07 -23.26 -7.95
N HIS A 19 7.85 -21.98 -8.20
CA HIS A 19 8.87 -20.92 -8.12
C HIS A 19 8.98 -20.29 -6.73
N TYR A 20 7.87 -20.25 -6.00
CA TYR A 20 7.76 -19.69 -4.66
C TYR A 20 8.92 -20.05 -3.71
N PRO A 21 9.33 -21.34 -3.55
CA PRO A 21 10.41 -21.69 -2.62
C PRO A 21 11.79 -21.13 -3.00
N ARG A 22 11.98 -20.76 -4.27
CA ARG A 22 13.22 -20.21 -4.81
C ARG A 22 13.28 -18.68 -4.76
N GLY A 23 12.16 -18.05 -4.43
CA GLY A 23 12.03 -16.61 -4.34
C GLY A 23 11.54 -15.90 -5.59
N ASP A 24 11.14 -16.64 -6.61
CA ASP A 24 10.60 -16.07 -7.84
C ASP A 24 9.06 -16.08 -7.83
N GLN A 25 8.46 -15.23 -8.67
CA GLN A 25 6.99 -15.08 -8.78
C GLN A 25 6.38 -15.89 -9.93
N GLY A 26 7.17 -16.78 -10.53
CA GLY A 26 6.79 -17.52 -11.73
C GLY A 26 6.91 -16.69 -13.01
N SER A 27 6.74 -17.36 -14.14
CA SER A 27 6.86 -16.80 -15.49
C SER A 27 5.55 -16.80 -16.27
N TYR A 28 4.52 -17.48 -15.74
CA TYR A 28 3.24 -17.66 -16.42
C TYR A 28 2.41 -16.37 -16.45
N PHE A 29 2.39 -15.61 -15.34
CA PHE A 29 1.56 -14.42 -15.23
C PHE A 29 1.94 -13.31 -16.21
N PRO A 30 3.22 -12.89 -16.39
CA PRO A 30 3.57 -11.84 -17.35
C PRO A 30 3.00 -12.08 -18.75
N SER A 31 3.07 -13.32 -19.24
CA SER A 31 2.57 -13.72 -20.57
C SER A 31 1.06 -13.95 -20.64
N ASN A 32 0.39 -14.22 -19.52
CA ASN A 32 -1.02 -14.62 -19.47
C ASN A 32 -1.93 -13.71 -18.63
N HIS A 33 -1.43 -12.60 -18.09
CA HIS A 33 -2.18 -11.72 -17.18
C HIS A 33 -3.53 -11.27 -17.79
N HIS A 34 -3.56 -10.96 -19.09
CA HIS A 34 -4.77 -10.59 -19.82
C HIS A 34 -5.84 -11.70 -19.86
N ARG A 35 -5.44 -12.97 -19.74
CA ARG A 35 -6.34 -14.14 -19.65
C ARG A 35 -6.73 -14.43 -18.20
N ILE A 36 -5.82 -14.23 -17.25
CA ILE A 36 -6.02 -14.53 -15.83
C ILE A 36 -6.95 -13.50 -15.18
N THR A 37 -6.68 -12.20 -15.34
CA THR A 37 -7.39 -11.12 -14.64
C THR A 37 -8.92 -11.18 -14.80
N PRO A 38 -9.49 -11.40 -16.00
CA PRO A 38 -10.95 -11.53 -16.16
C PRO A 38 -11.56 -12.78 -15.49
N LEU A 39 -10.75 -13.82 -15.26
CA LEU A 39 -11.18 -15.08 -14.67
C LEU A 39 -11.17 -15.05 -13.14
N VAL A 40 -10.39 -14.18 -12.51
CA VAL A 40 -10.36 -13.99 -11.04
C VAL A 40 -11.77 -13.73 -10.49
N ALA A 41 -12.57 -12.94 -11.21
CA ALA A 41 -13.95 -12.60 -10.85
C ALA A 41 -14.94 -13.79 -10.92
N GLN A 42 -14.50 -14.90 -11.49
CA GLN A 42 -15.23 -16.17 -11.66
C GLN A 42 -14.58 -17.30 -10.84
N ALA A 43 -13.52 -17.03 -10.06
CA ALA A 43 -12.73 -18.06 -9.39
C ALA A 43 -13.59 -18.99 -8.52
N SER A 44 -14.59 -18.46 -7.78
CA SER A 44 -15.52 -19.25 -6.96
C SER A 44 -16.32 -20.31 -7.73
N LYS A 45 -16.50 -20.14 -9.04
CA LYS A 45 -17.17 -21.11 -9.92
C LYS A 45 -16.20 -22.08 -10.61
N LEU A 46 -14.92 -21.69 -10.70
CA LEU A 46 -13.91 -22.41 -11.49
C LEU A 46 -12.99 -23.27 -10.63
N LEU A 47 -12.81 -22.90 -9.35
CA LEU A 47 -11.83 -23.50 -8.45
C LEU A 47 -12.45 -23.83 -7.09
N PRO A 48 -12.04 -24.96 -6.47
CA PRO A 48 -12.35 -25.24 -5.07
C PRO A 48 -11.65 -24.23 -4.13
N ARG A 49 -12.13 -24.13 -2.88
CA ARG A 49 -11.76 -23.05 -1.95
C ARG A 49 -10.25 -22.98 -1.68
N ASP A 50 -9.62 -24.12 -1.42
CA ASP A 50 -8.17 -24.27 -1.21
C ASP A 50 -7.36 -23.71 -2.38
N ARG A 51 -7.74 -24.05 -3.62
CA ARG A 51 -7.09 -23.51 -4.83
C ARG A 51 -7.33 -22.02 -5.00
N ARG A 52 -8.44 -21.47 -4.49
CA ARG A 52 -8.65 -20.02 -4.45
C ARG A 52 -7.72 -19.32 -3.46
N VAL A 53 -7.43 -19.93 -2.32
CA VAL A 53 -6.42 -19.41 -1.38
C VAL A 53 -5.07 -19.32 -2.08
N ASP A 54 -4.65 -20.37 -2.79
CA ASP A 54 -3.39 -20.36 -3.55
C ASP A 54 -3.40 -19.30 -4.67
N LEU A 55 -4.51 -19.18 -5.42
CA LEU A 55 -4.69 -18.16 -6.45
C LEU A 55 -4.49 -16.75 -5.87
N TYR A 56 -5.20 -16.44 -4.78
CA TYR A 56 -5.15 -15.11 -4.17
C TYR A 56 -3.81 -14.83 -3.52
N PHE A 57 -3.15 -15.84 -2.94
CA PHE A 57 -1.80 -15.71 -2.40
C PHE A 57 -0.82 -15.28 -3.50
N HIS A 58 -0.81 -15.95 -4.65
CA HIS A 58 0.10 -15.61 -5.75
C HIS A 58 -0.28 -14.29 -6.42
N LEU A 59 -1.56 -13.94 -6.53
CA LEU A 59 -1.98 -12.62 -7.01
C LEU A 59 -1.50 -11.50 -6.06
N LEU A 60 -1.69 -11.66 -4.76
CA LEU A 60 -1.22 -10.67 -3.78
C LEU A 60 0.30 -10.56 -3.79
N ARG A 61 1.07 -11.66 -3.91
CA ARG A 61 2.53 -11.60 -4.11
C ARG A 61 2.91 -10.73 -5.29
N LEU A 62 2.14 -10.77 -6.38
CA LEU A 62 2.33 -9.95 -7.58
C LEU A 62 1.80 -8.51 -7.45
N ASN A 63 1.43 -8.05 -6.25
CA ASN A 63 0.75 -6.76 -6.02
C ASN A 63 -0.57 -6.62 -6.81
N HIS A 64 -1.29 -7.73 -7.02
CA HIS A 64 -2.59 -7.76 -7.68
C HIS A 64 -3.68 -8.10 -6.67
N TYR A 65 -4.45 -7.10 -6.27
CA TYR A 65 -5.59 -7.32 -5.37
C TYR A 65 -6.75 -8.02 -6.13
N PRO A 66 -7.23 -9.19 -5.67
CA PRO A 66 -8.29 -9.94 -6.35
C PRO A 66 -9.65 -9.23 -6.27
N LEU A 67 -10.50 -9.41 -7.29
CA LEU A 67 -11.86 -8.85 -7.24
C LEU A 67 -12.77 -9.69 -6.34
N VAL A 68 -13.09 -9.17 -5.16
CA VAL A 68 -13.93 -9.83 -4.15
C VAL A 68 -15.39 -9.38 -4.28
N LYS A 69 -16.33 -10.34 -4.35
CA LYS A 69 -17.78 -10.08 -4.58
C LYS A 69 -18.68 -10.52 -3.43
N SER A 70 -18.12 -11.08 -2.35
CA SER A 70 -18.87 -11.56 -1.19
C SER A 70 -17.96 -11.64 0.03
N ALA A 71 -18.57 -11.66 1.23
CA ALA A 71 -17.86 -11.90 2.48
C ALA A 71 -17.12 -13.24 2.48
N ALA A 72 -17.76 -14.31 1.99
CA ALA A 72 -17.13 -15.63 1.90
C ALA A 72 -15.86 -15.65 1.02
N GLU A 73 -15.83 -14.86 -0.07
CA GLU A 73 -14.61 -14.74 -0.88
C GLU A 73 -13.57 -13.82 -0.22
N PHE A 74 -14.01 -12.86 0.61
CA PHE A 74 -13.10 -12.05 1.40
C PHE A 74 -12.35 -12.89 2.44
N ASP A 75 -13.01 -13.85 3.08
CA ASP A 75 -12.36 -14.77 4.02
C ASP A 75 -11.22 -15.56 3.35
N VAL A 76 -11.40 -15.95 2.08
CA VAL A 76 -10.34 -16.60 1.29
C VAL A 76 -9.17 -15.64 1.03
N VAL A 77 -9.44 -14.35 0.80
CA VAL A 77 -8.41 -13.32 0.67
C VAL A 77 -7.66 -13.11 1.99
N LEU A 78 -8.35 -13.09 3.13
CA LEU A 78 -7.72 -12.96 4.44
C LEU A 78 -6.79 -14.15 4.73
N GLU A 79 -7.21 -15.37 4.39
CA GLU A 79 -6.37 -16.56 4.53
C GLU A 79 -5.14 -16.50 3.61
N ALA A 80 -5.31 -16.09 2.37
CA ALA A 80 -4.21 -15.87 1.43
C ALA A 80 -3.24 -14.77 1.93
N TYR A 81 -3.78 -13.69 2.48
CA TYR A 81 -3.00 -12.60 3.06
C TYR A 81 -2.22 -13.05 4.30
N ALA A 82 -2.83 -13.86 5.17
CA ALA A 82 -2.14 -14.42 6.34
C ALA A 82 -0.91 -15.25 5.94
N ARG A 83 -1.00 -16.00 4.83
CA ARG A 83 0.14 -16.73 4.24
C ARG A 83 1.19 -15.80 3.62
N LEU A 84 0.80 -14.61 3.16
CA LEU A 84 1.68 -13.62 2.54
C LEU A 84 2.54 -12.88 3.56
N LYS A 85 2.02 -12.55 4.74
CA LYS A 85 2.69 -11.67 5.71
C LYS A 85 4.18 -11.98 5.94
N PRO A 86 4.59 -13.25 6.19
CA PRO A 86 6.01 -13.57 6.42
C PRO A 86 6.96 -13.23 5.26
N TRP A 87 6.42 -12.95 4.07
CA TRP A 87 7.20 -12.65 2.86
C TRP A 87 7.51 -11.16 2.68
N PHE A 88 6.89 -10.27 3.45
CA PHE A 88 7.18 -8.83 3.34
C PHE A 88 8.64 -8.51 3.65
N GLN A 89 9.24 -9.17 4.65
CA GLN A 89 10.66 -9.00 5.01
C GLN A 89 11.63 -9.35 3.88
N ARG A 90 11.21 -10.19 2.93
CA ARG A 90 12.04 -10.57 1.79
C ARG A 90 11.93 -9.61 0.61
N GLY A 91 10.87 -8.81 0.56
CA GLY A 91 10.61 -7.86 -0.53
C GLY A 91 10.64 -8.51 -1.93
N TYR A 92 10.94 -7.72 -2.95
CA TYR A 92 11.12 -8.22 -4.31
C TYR A 92 12.41 -9.08 -4.41
N PRO A 93 12.40 -10.22 -5.14
CA PRO A 93 11.32 -10.75 -5.98
C PRO A 93 10.31 -11.64 -5.24
N TYR A 94 10.47 -11.91 -3.95
CA TYR A 94 9.56 -12.80 -3.22
C TYR A 94 8.13 -12.26 -3.15
N CYS A 95 7.98 -10.96 -2.88
CA CYS A 95 6.73 -10.25 -2.75
C CYS A 95 6.87 -8.84 -3.34
N SER A 96 6.08 -8.54 -4.36
CA SER A 96 6.01 -7.22 -5.00
C SER A 96 4.95 -6.32 -4.38
N MET A 97 4.07 -6.86 -3.52
CA MET A 97 3.12 -6.05 -2.76
C MET A 97 3.88 -5.26 -1.69
N PRO A 98 3.77 -3.92 -1.66
CA PRO A 98 4.40 -3.12 -0.61
C PRO A 98 3.84 -3.53 0.75
N ARG A 99 4.70 -3.76 1.75
CA ARG A 99 4.27 -4.04 3.13
C ARG A 99 3.28 -2.99 3.65
N PRO A 100 3.49 -1.66 3.44
CA PRO A 100 2.53 -0.66 3.89
C PRO A 100 1.15 -0.78 3.23
N MET A 101 1.05 -1.33 2.02
CA MET A 101 -0.25 -1.65 1.41
C MET A 101 -0.97 -2.74 2.21
N GLY A 102 -0.24 -3.78 2.62
CA GLY A 102 -0.79 -4.86 3.43
C GLY A 102 -1.33 -4.34 4.76
N LEU A 103 -0.48 -3.60 5.48
CA LEU A 103 -0.85 -2.96 6.74
C LEU A 103 -2.08 -2.05 6.57
N PHE A 104 -2.09 -1.21 5.55
CA PHE A 104 -3.19 -0.29 5.28
C PHE A 104 -4.49 -1.04 4.93
N LEU A 105 -4.46 -2.01 4.03
CA LEU A 105 -5.68 -2.68 3.57
C LEU A 105 -6.26 -3.66 4.60
N PHE A 106 -5.40 -4.34 5.35
CA PHE A 106 -5.79 -5.44 6.23
C PHE A 106 -5.65 -5.14 7.72
N GLY A 107 -5.05 -4.00 8.09
CA GLY A 107 -4.89 -3.57 9.48
C GLY A 107 -3.81 -4.33 10.24
N SER A 108 -3.08 -5.23 9.57
CA SER A 108 -1.96 -5.97 10.15
C SER A 108 -0.94 -6.31 9.08
N ASP A 109 0.30 -6.54 9.49
CA ASP A 109 1.35 -7.12 8.67
C ASP A 109 2.22 -8.07 9.53
N ASP A 110 3.44 -8.36 9.09
CA ASP A 110 4.41 -9.19 9.82
C ASP A 110 5.03 -8.52 11.05
N HIS A 111 4.86 -7.21 11.21
CA HIS A 111 5.29 -6.44 12.39
C HIS A 111 4.13 -6.19 13.38
N GLY A 112 2.94 -6.74 13.14
CA GLY A 112 1.80 -6.68 14.04
C GLY A 112 0.62 -5.89 13.49
N GLU A 113 -0.22 -5.39 14.39
CA GLU A 113 -1.53 -4.80 14.05
C GLU A 113 -1.52 -3.27 14.21
N LEU A 114 -2.42 -2.59 13.50
CA LEU A 114 -2.72 -1.18 13.73
C LEU A 114 -3.50 -1.03 15.04
N ALA A 115 -2.95 -0.26 15.97
CA ALA A 115 -3.51 -0.11 17.31
C ALA A 115 -4.92 0.50 17.28
N GLY A 116 -5.83 -0.10 18.05
CA GLY A 116 -7.19 0.39 18.24
C GLY A 116 -8.10 0.31 17.01
N GLU A 117 -7.71 -0.44 15.99
CA GLU A 117 -8.56 -0.68 14.82
C GLU A 117 -9.42 -1.94 14.98
N PRO A 118 -10.67 -1.92 14.48
CA PRO A 118 -11.46 -3.13 14.38
C PRO A 118 -10.86 -4.08 13.34
N TRP A 119 -11.16 -5.37 13.49
CA TRP A 119 -10.88 -6.37 12.47
C TRP A 119 -11.48 -5.97 11.12
N ILE A 120 -10.71 -6.12 10.06
CA ILE A 120 -11.18 -5.80 8.70
C ILE A 120 -12.28 -6.77 8.27
N THR A 121 -13.36 -6.23 7.71
CA THR A 121 -14.50 -6.98 7.19
C THR A 121 -14.66 -6.72 5.69
N TYR A 122 -15.47 -7.53 5.01
CA TYR A 122 -15.77 -7.32 3.60
C TYR A 122 -16.40 -5.95 3.33
N GLU A 123 -17.22 -5.47 4.26
CA GLU A 123 -17.90 -4.19 4.21
C GLU A 123 -16.89 -3.04 4.44
N SER A 124 -16.05 -3.17 5.46
CA SER A 124 -15.13 -2.10 5.89
C SER A 124 -13.88 -1.95 5.00
N GLN A 125 -13.53 -2.95 4.19
CA GLN A 125 -12.36 -2.88 3.30
C GLN A 125 -12.56 -1.99 2.06
N SER A 126 -13.80 -1.66 1.71
CA SER A 126 -14.13 -0.99 0.46
C SER A 126 -13.50 0.40 0.36
N GLU A 127 -13.55 1.20 1.42
CA GLU A 127 -13.00 2.55 1.47
C GLU A 127 -11.46 2.57 1.48
N PRO A 128 -10.75 1.77 2.32
CA PRO A 128 -9.29 1.62 2.22
C PRO A 128 -8.85 1.20 0.81
N LEU A 129 -9.49 0.19 0.21
CA LEU A 129 -9.12 -0.25 -1.14
C LEU A 129 -9.32 0.84 -2.20
N LYS A 130 -10.41 1.61 -2.10
CA LYS A 130 -10.71 2.74 -2.99
C LYS A 130 -9.70 3.87 -2.83
N PHE A 131 -9.32 4.22 -1.60
CA PHE A 131 -8.27 5.21 -1.37
C PHE A 131 -6.90 4.72 -1.85
N TRP A 132 -6.52 3.48 -1.58
CA TRP A 132 -5.27 2.91 -2.07
C TRP A 132 -5.18 2.99 -3.60
N ARG A 133 -6.24 2.57 -4.31
CA ARG A 133 -6.32 2.68 -5.78
C ARG A 133 -6.18 4.11 -6.26
N TYR A 134 -6.78 5.07 -5.55
CA TYR A 134 -6.66 6.48 -5.87
C TYR A 134 -5.21 6.99 -5.65
N ALA A 135 -4.63 6.72 -4.49
CA ALA A 135 -3.26 7.08 -4.14
C ALA A 135 -2.23 6.47 -5.11
N ASN A 136 -2.46 5.24 -5.57
CA ASN A 136 -1.59 4.54 -6.51
C ASN A 136 -1.89 4.85 -7.99
N SER A 137 -2.86 5.73 -8.29
CA SER A 137 -3.22 6.09 -9.67
C SER A 137 -2.36 7.21 -10.26
N PHE A 138 -1.59 7.91 -9.42
CA PHE A 138 -0.79 9.05 -9.86
C PHE A 138 0.48 8.59 -10.59
N SER A 139 0.75 9.21 -11.74
CA SER A 139 1.96 8.98 -12.54
C SER A 139 3.05 10.01 -12.31
N HIS A 140 2.72 11.19 -11.77
CA HIS A 140 3.69 12.24 -11.46
C HIS A 140 3.20 13.20 -10.36
N MET A 141 4.14 13.73 -9.59
CA MET A 141 3.89 14.58 -8.42
C MET A 141 3.09 15.87 -8.72
N PRO A 142 3.40 16.66 -9.78
CA PRO A 142 2.60 17.86 -10.08
C PRO A 142 1.12 17.56 -10.36
N GLY A 143 0.81 16.38 -10.93
CA GLY A 143 -0.56 15.96 -11.21
C GLY A 143 -1.32 15.64 -9.94
N MET A 144 -0.63 15.03 -8.96
CA MET A 144 -1.18 14.75 -7.64
C MET A 144 -1.43 16.04 -6.83
N LEU A 145 -0.47 16.96 -6.80
CA LEU A 145 -0.61 18.23 -6.06
C LEU A 145 -1.79 19.07 -6.57
N LYS A 146 -2.07 19.06 -7.88
CA LYS A 146 -3.28 19.68 -8.46
C LYS A 146 -4.60 19.11 -7.94
N LYS A 147 -4.59 17.93 -7.30
CA LYS A 147 -5.77 17.30 -6.68
C LYS A 147 -5.92 17.64 -5.19
N GLN A 148 -5.22 18.65 -4.67
CA GLN A 148 -5.31 19.12 -3.27
C GLN A 148 -6.76 19.17 -2.74
N GLN A 149 -7.69 19.77 -3.48
CA GLN A 149 -9.09 19.87 -3.06
C GLN A 149 -9.74 18.51 -2.79
N LYS A 150 -9.37 17.48 -3.55
CA LYS A 150 -9.85 16.11 -3.31
C LYS A 150 -9.27 15.53 -2.03
N PHE A 151 -7.99 15.77 -1.74
CA PHE A 151 -7.37 15.35 -0.49
C PHE A 151 -7.97 16.07 0.73
N LEU A 152 -8.27 17.36 0.62
CA LEU A 152 -8.98 18.12 1.66
C LEU A 152 -10.37 17.52 1.92
N GLN A 153 -11.12 17.17 0.88
CA GLN A 153 -12.41 16.48 1.03
C GLN A 153 -12.26 15.12 1.72
N LEU A 154 -11.26 14.33 1.30
CA LEU A 154 -11.00 13.00 1.88
C LEU A 154 -10.56 13.09 3.35
N SER A 155 -9.87 14.15 3.77
CA SER A 155 -9.49 14.33 5.18
C SER A 155 -10.67 14.59 6.11
N GLY A 156 -11.88 14.82 5.59
CA GLY A 156 -13.11 14.86 6.37
C GLY A 156 -13.54 13.48 6.88
N ASP A 157 -13.03 12.40 6.30
CA ASP A 157 -13.20 11.04 6.82
C ASP A 157 -12.13 10.77 7.89
N SER A 158 -12.53 10.87 9.16
CA SER A 158 -11.63 10.69 10.30
C SER A 158 -11.07 9.26 10.37
N ALA A 159 -11.82 8.24 9.96
CA ALA A 159 -11.37 6.85 10.01
C ALA A 159 -10.29 6.60 8.95
N LEU A 160 -10.48 7.12 7.73
CA LEU A 160 -9.47 7.05 6.68
C LEU A 160 -8.20 7.83 7.08
N LEU A 161 -8.36 9.05 7.59
CA LEU A 161 -7.24 9.89 8.02
C LEU A 161 -6.43 9.24 9.14
N ASP A 162 -7.10 8.68 10.16
CA ASP A 162 -6.47 7.95 11.26
C ASP A 162 -5.70 6.73 10.75
N ARG A 163 -6.33 5.89 9.91
CA ARG A 163 -5.69 4.71 9.31
C ARG A 163 -4.47 5.05 8.47
N VAL A 164 -4.55 6.11 7.66
CA VAL A 164 -3.41 6.60 6.87
C VAL A 164 -2.28 7.10 7.77
N THR A 165 -2.63 7.86 8.83
CA THR A 165 -1.65 8.36 9.80
C THR A 165 -0.94 7.20 10.50
N LYS A 166 -1.68 6.24 11.05
CA LYS A 166 -1.13 5.05 11.70
C LYS A 166 -0.27 4.21 10.76
N THR A 167 -0.67 4.08 9.50
CA THR A 167 0.13 3.37 8.49
C THR A 167 1.45 4.10 8.24
N LEU A 168 1.43 5.42 8.02
CA LEU A 168 2.64 6.22 7.78
C LEU A 168 3.65 6.07 8.92
N LEU A 169 3.20 6.17 10.17
CA LEU A 169 4.05 6.06 11.35
C LEU A 169 4.67 4.66 11.54
N ARG A 170 4.22 3.66 10.79
CA ARG A 170 4.73 2.28 10.78
C ARG A 170 5.63 1.98 9.58
N ILE A 171 5.87 2.95 8.70
CA ILE A 171 6.78 2.83 7.56
C ILE A 171 8.23 3.00 8.03
N HIS A 172 9.10 2.13 7.56
CA HIS A 172 10.55 2.28 7.61
C HIS A 172 11.01 2.78 6.24
N LEU A 173 11.38 4.07 6.14
CA LEU A 173 11.59 4.72 4.83
C LEU A 173 12.68 4.03 4.00
N ALA A 174 13.71 3.48 4.63
CA ALA A 174 14.80 2.77 3.96
C ALA A 174 14.38 1.39 3.40
N ASP A 175 13.43 0.72 4.04
CA ASP A 175 13.09 -0.67 3.73
C ASP A 175 11.81 -0.79 2.89
N ASP A 176 10.82 0.07 3.15
CA ASP A 176 9.48 -0.05 2.52
C ASP A 176 9.31 0.76 1.25
N LEU A 177 10.14 1.79 1.05
CA LEU A 177 10.03 2.65 -0.11
C LEU A 177 11.03 2.22 -1.17
N THR A 178 10.53 1.91 -2.36
CA THR A 178 11.37 1.58 -3.52
C THR A 178 12.16 2.79 -4.03
N SER A 179 11.71 4.00 -3.71
CA SER A 179 12.36 5.26 -4.03
C SER A 179 11.72 6.37 -3.20
N SER A 180 12.50 7.40 -2.86
CA SER A 180 11.97 8.65 -2.33
C SER A 180 10.92 9.35 -3.22
N THR A 181 10.78 8.97 -4.48
CA THR A 181 9.74 9.47 -5.41
C THR A 181 8.40 8.73 -5.33
N CYS A 182 8.25 7.76 -4.42
CA CYS A 182 7.10 6.88 -4.33
C CYS A 182 5.77 7.64 -4.15
N LEU A 183 4.94 7.69 -5.20
CA LEU A 183 3.78 8.60 -5.24
C LEU A 183 2.60 8.15 -4.37
N TRP A 184 2.42 6.84 -4.13
CA TRP A 184 1.40 6.39 -3.18
C TRP A 184 1.75 6.83 -1.76
N PHE A 185 3.05 6.79 -1.39
CA PHE A 185 3.52 7.25 -0.08
C PHE A 185 3.25 8.74 0.08
N TRP A 186 3.61 9.54 -0.93
CA TRP A 186 3.36 10.97 -0.88
C TRP A 186 1.86 11.34 -0.95
N SER A 187 1.01 10.48 -1.53
CA SER A 187 -0.45 10.64 -1.43
C SER A 187 -0.92 10.49 0.01
N PHE A 188 -0.35 9.55 0.76
CA PHE A 188 -0.67 9.35 2.18
C PHE A 188 -0.22 10.57 2.99
N VAL A 189 1.01 11.05 2.76
CA VAL A 189 1.51 12.29 3.39
C VAL A 189 0.59 13.47 3.06
N LEU A 190 0.22 13.66 1.79
CA LEU A 190 -0.65 14.76 1.37
C LEU A 190 -2.02 14.70 2.05
N LEU A 191 -2.59 13.52 2.25
CA LEU A 191 -3.84 13.36 3.01
C LEU A 191 -3.62 13.73 4.48
N ALA A 192 -2.60 13.16 5.12
CA ALA A 192 -2.35 13.33 6.55
C ALA A 192 -2.12 14.80 6.92
N VAL A 193 -1.35 15.54 6.11
CA VAL A 193 -1.06 16.97 6.37
C VAL A 193 -2.27 17.89 6.24
N GLN A 194 -3.40 17.43 5.68
CA GLN A 194 -4.64 18.21 5.72
C GLN A 194 -5.23 18.23 7.14
N GLY A 195 -5.05 17.16 7.93
CA GLY A 195 -5.57 17.04 9.30
C GLY A 195 -4.71 17.77 10.32
N LYS A 196 -5.34 18.46 11.30
CA LYS A 196 -4.61 19.25 12.31
C LYS A 196 -3.61 18.42 13.12
N GLY A 197 -4.10 17.41 13.85
CA GLY A 197 -3.27 16.52 14.67
C GLY A 197 -2.41 15.58 13.82
N SER A 198 -3.02 14.89 12.86
CA SER A 198 -2.32 13.96 11.96
C SER A 198 -1.15 14.60 11.23
N GLY A 199 -1.32 15.82 10.71
CA GLY A 199 -0.29 16.52 9.97
C GLY A 199 0.93 16.84 10.80
N GLN A 200 0.74 17.28 12.05
CA GLN A 200 1.84 17.54 12.96
C GLN A 200 2.62 16.26 13.25
N MET A 201 1.92 15.17 13.62
CA MET A 201 2.55 13.88 13.91
C MET A 201 3.37 13.36 12.73
N VAL A 202 2.83 13.44 11.51
CA VAL A 202 3.51 12.96 10.30
C VAL A 202 4.72 13.82 9.94
N VAL A 203 4.65 15.15 10.10
CA VAL A 203 5.78 16.05 9.85
C VAL A 203 6.92 15.77 10.82
N GLU A 204 6.62 15.69 12.12
CA GLU A 204 7.60 15.39 13.16
C GLU A 204 8.24 14.02 12.94
N TRP A 205 7.43 13.00 12.64
CA TRP A 205 7.92 11.67 12.32
C TRP A 205 8.83 11.67 11.09
N LEU A 206 8.44 12.30 9.98
CA LEU A 206 9.24 12.28 8.74
C LEU A 206 10.59 13.01 8.92
N LEU A 207 10.62 14.04 9.77
CA LEU A 207 11.87 14.71 10.17
C LEU A 207 12.76 13.84 11.08
N GLN A 208 12.24 12.82 11.74
CA GLN A 208 13.04 11.95 12.61
C GLN A 208 13.28 10.56 12.02
N ALA A 209 12.47 10.15 11.05
CA ALA A 209 12.53 8.84 10.44
C ALA A 209 13.89 8.60 9.76
N GLU A 210 14.44 7.42 10.02
CA GLU A 210 15.63 6.95 9.34
C GLU A 210 15.32 6.77 7.85
N CYS A 211 16.10 7.46 7.01
CA CYS A 211 16.06 7.31 5.57
C CYS A 211 17.51 7.22 5.04
N PRO A 212 17.72 6.71 3.82
CA PRO A 212 19.04 6.74 3.21
C PRO A 212 19.62 8.17 3.23
N PRO A 213 20.86 8.40 3.71
CA PRO A 213 21.41 9.75 3.86
C PRO A 213 21.40 10.55 2.55
N SER A 214 21.61 9.87 1.42
CA SER A 214 21.58 10.46 0.08
C SER A 214 20.18 10.97 -0.35
N GLU A 215 19.11 10.45 0.26
CA GLU A 215 17.73 10.83 -0.06
C GLU A 215 17.14 11.86 0.93
N ARG A 216 17.82 12.12 2.05
CA ARG A 216 17.28 12.97 3.12
C ARG A 216 16.88 14.37 2.64
N ALA A 217 17.75 15.02 1.88
CA ALA A 217 17.46 16.34 1.32
C ALA A 217 16.22 16.31 0.42
N PHE A 218 16.05 15.23 -0.36
CA PHE A 218 14.90 15.08 -1.25
C PHE A 218 13.58 14.87 -0.49
N PHE A 219 13.59 14.08 0.59
CA PHE A 219 12.42 13.94 1.47
C PHE A 219 12.02 15.29 2.10
N VAL A 220 12.98 16.05 2.61
CA VAL A 220 12.75 17.38 3.21
C VAL A 220 12.20 18.34 2.18
N ASP A 221 12.81 18.42 0.99
CA ASP A 221 12.36 19.30 -0.10
C ASP A 221 10.95 18.96 -0.57
N ASN A 222 10.63 17.68 -0.69
CA ASN A 222 9.29 17.27 -1.06
C ASN A 222 8.29 17.58 0.04
N LEU A 223 8.59 17.28 1.31
CA LEU A 223 7.71 17.64 2.41
C LEU A 223 7.38 19.14 2.39
N ALA A 224 8.38 20.00 2.15
CA ALA A 224 8.15 21.43 1.96
C ALA A 224 7.17 21.74 0.82
N ARG A 225 7.25 21.04 -0.32
CA ARG A 225 6.31 21.19 -1.45
C ARG A 225 4.89 20.78 -1.07
N TYR A 226 4.73 19.67 -0.33
CA TYR A 226 3.41 19.22 0.14
C TYR A 226 2.81 20.18 1.16
N LEU A 227 3.62 20.71 2.09
CA LEU A 227 3.18 21.69 3.08
C LEU A 227 2.80 23.03 2.44
N ARG A 228 3.54 23.50 1.43
CA ARG A 228 3.15 24.70 0.65
C ARG A 228 1.85 24.50 -0.13
N THR A 229 1.56 23.25 -0.52
CA THR A 229 0.34 22.90 -1.24
C THR A 229 -0.80 22.59 -0.28
N SER A 230 -0.54 22.29 0.99
CA SER A 230 -1.61 22.08 1.96
C SER A 230 -2.19 23.43 2.39
N SER A 231 -3.42 23.42 2.90
CA SER A 231 -4.04 24.62 3.48
C SER A 231 -3.52 24.92 4.90
N ARG A 232 -2.29 24.52 5.23
CA ARG A 232 -1.74 24.45 6.60
C ARG A 232 -0.43 25.21 6.74
N GLU A 233 -0.54 26.52 6.66
CA GLU A 233 0.57 27.47 6.83
C GLU A 233 1.25 27.30 8.20
N ASP A 234 0.48 26.94 9.23
CA ASP A 234 1.00 26.63 10.57
C ASP A 234 2.04 25.50 10.56
N LEU A 235 1.77 24.41 9.82
CA LEU A 235 2.71 23.30 9.70
C LEU A 235 3.96 23.68 8.89
N LEU A 236 3.80 24.52 7.86
CA LEU A 236 4.93 24.99 7.06
C LEU A 236 5.90 25.83 7.91
N LEU A 237 5.39 26.75 8.72
CA LEU A 237 6.19 27.57 9.63
C LEU A 237 6.90 26.72 10.68
N GLN A 238 6.19 25.75 11.27
CA GLN A 238 6.77 24.80 12.24
C GLN A 238 7.92 24.00 11.60
N PHE A 239 7.69 23.45 10.40
CA PHE A 239 8.69 22.70 9.65
C PHE A 239 9.94 23.55 9.35
N GLN A 240 9.76 24.80 8.91
CA GLN A 240 10.87 25.72 8.66
C GLN A 240 11.67 26.01 9.94
N GLY A 241 10.98 26.25 11.06
CA GLY A 241 11.62 26.44 12.37
C GLY A 241 12.49 25.24 12.77
N ALA A 242 11.96 24.02 12.60
CA ALA A 242 12.69 22.78 12.94
C ALA A 242 13.99 22.62 12.13
N LEU A 243 13.97 22.96 10.83
CA LEU A 243 15.17 22.91 9.99
C LEU A 243 16.25 23.89 10.43
N HIS A 244 15.87 25.08 10.91
CA HIS A 244 16.82 26.08 11.41
C HIS A 244 17.49 25.65 12.72
N THR A 245 16.76 25.01 13.63
CA THR A 245 17.34 24.50 14.89
C THR A 245 18.36 23.40 14.63
N SER A 246 18.04 22.43 13.77
CA SER A 246 18.99 21.35 13.43
C SER A 246 20.26 21.82 12.73
N ALA A 247 20.21 22.93 11.99
CA ALA A 247 21.39 23.50 11.32
C ALA A 247 22.34 24.24 12.26
N ASN A 248 21.88 24.65 13.45
CA ASN A 248 22.71 25.33 14.46
C ASN A 248 23.34 24.35 15.47
N GLU A 249 22.91 23.09 15.47
CA GLU A 249 23.40 22.03 16.38
C GLU A 249 24.39 21.06 15.71
N ALA A 250 24.63 21.20 14.40
CA ALA A 250 25.56 20.40 13.61
C ALA A 250 26.84 21.17 13.27
#